data_AF-A0A358R2W7-F1
#
_entry.id   AF-A0A358R2W7-F1
#
_cell.length_a   1.000
_cell.length_b   1.000
_cell.length_c   1.000
_cell.angle_alpha   90.00
_cell.angle_beta   90.00
_cell.angle_gamma   90.00
#
_symmetry.space_group_name_H-M   'P 1'
#
loop_
_entity.id
_entity.type
_entity.pdbx_description
1 polymer ?
#
loop_
_entity_poly.entity_id
_entity_poly.type
_entity_poly.pdbx_seq_one_letter_code
_entity_poly.pdbx_strand_id
1 'polypeptide(L)'
;MPLSGIVAALVGILLVWLSDLFWYWIIAASLSSGIFMMVCSYAIIHLYHFDRLRQLHSILRNITKKDFGEYNARQIHRDELDSLLMQAKRASETMEREIARLNRIENYRKEFIGDMSHELKTPIFAIQGFVETLLNGAMNDPKVNKQFLSRTMKNVDRLIVLI
;
A
#
# COMPACT_ATOMS: atom_id res chain seq x y z
N MET A 1 47.55 -24.78 81.61
CA MET A 1 46.44 -23.81 81.58
C MET A 1 46.60 -22.63 80.60
N PRO A 2 47.81 -22.16 80.17
CA PRO A 2 47.88 -21.02 79.23
C PRO A 2 47.69 -21.39 77.74
N LEU A 3 47.99 -22.62 77.33
CA LEU A 3 47.88 -23.03 75.92
C LEU A 3 46.43 -23.06 75.39
N SER A 4 45.44 -23.44 76.20
CA SER A 4 44.05 -23.56 75.77
C SER A 4 43.40 -22.21 75.45
N GLY A 5 43.77 -21.14 76.17
CA GLY A 5 43.25 -19.79 75.92
C GLY A 5 43.80 -19.17 74.63
N ILE A 6 45.07 -19.43 74.30
CA ILE A 6 45.70 -18.97 73.07
C ILE A 6 45.07 -19.66 71.86
N VAL A 7 44.84 -20.98 71.94
CA VAL A 7 44.18 -21.74 70.88
C VAL A 7 42.75 -21.24 70.65
N ALA A 8 41.97 -20.98 71.72
CA ALA A 8 40.62 -20.43 71.58
C ALA A 8 40.60 -19.03 70.95
N ALA A 9 41.56 -18.16 71.29
CA ALA A 9 41.68 -16.84 70.67
C ALA A 9 42.06 -16.93 69.19
N LEU A 10 43.00 -17.81 68.81
CA LEU A 10 43.37 -18.06 67.42
C LEU A 10 42.23 -18.64 66.59
N VAL A 11 41.46 -19.57 67.17
CA VAL A 11 40.26 -20.13 66.53
C VAL A 11 39.18 -19.07 66.37
N GLY A 12 38.96 -18.22 67.37
CA GLY A 12 38.01 -17.11 67.29
C GLY A 12 38.37 -16.11 66.19
N ILE A 13 39.64 -15.72 66.12
CA ILE A 13 40.16 -14.87 65.04
C ILE A 13 39.92 -15.56 63.70
N LEU A 14 40.32 -16.83 63.54
CA LEU A 14 40.12 -17.59 62.31
C LEU A 14 38.65 -17.66 61.88
N LEU A 15 37.72 -17.84 62.83
CA LEU A 15 36.28 -17.87 62.55
C LEU A 15 35.75 -16.52 62.07
N VAL A 16 36.24 -15.41 62.64
CA VAL A 16 35.89 -14.06 62.18
C VAL A 16 36.38 -13.85 60.74
N TRP A 17 37.65 -14.17 60.45
CA TRP A 17 38.21 -14.10 59.10
C TRP A 17 37.43 -14.96 58.09
N LEU A 18 37.00 -16.15 58.51
CA LEU A 18 36.22 -17.06 57.67
C LEU A 18 34.80 -16.51 57.39
N SER A 19 34.20 -15.84 58.38
CA SER A 19 32.89 -15.21 58.24
C SER A 19 32.91 -13.98 57.34
N ASP A 20 33.95 -13.15 57.42
CA ASP A 20 34.12 -12.00 56.54
C ASP A 20 34.33 -12.44 55.09
N LEU A 21 35.17 -13.48 54.89
CA LEU A 21 35.38 -14.07 53.57
C LEU A 21 34.06 -14.54 52.96
N PHE A 22 33.19 -15.18 53.75
CA PHE A 22 31.89 -15.65 53.29
C PHE A 22 30.97 -14.51 52.81
N TRP A 23 30.92 -13.37 53.51
CA TRP A 23 30.13 -12.22 53.08
C TRP A 23 30.63 -11.60 51.77
N TYR A 24 31.94 -11.54 51.55
CA TYR A 24 32.50 -11.08 50.27
C TYR A 24 32.08 -11.99 49.10
N TRP A 25 32.08 -13.31 49.30
CA TRP A 25 31.61 -14.26 48.29
C TRP A 25 30.13 -14.08 47.95
N ILE A 26 29.28 -13.80 48.94
CA ILE A 26 27.85 -13.52 48.72
C ILE A 26 27.66 -12.27 47.86
N ILE A 27 28.36 -11.17 48.19
CA ILE A 27 28.24 -9.91 47.45
C ILE A 27 28.74 -10.08 46.01
N ALA A 28 29.88 -10.76 45.82
CA ALA A 28 30.43 -11.05 44.50
C ALA A 28 29.49 -11.91 43.65
N ALA A 29 28.85 -12.93 44.23
CA ALA A 29 27.88 -13.78 43.55
C ALA A 29 26.61 -13.03 43.14
N SER A 30 26.11 -12.12 43.99
CA SER A 30 24.94 -11.29 43.66
C SER A 30 25.23 -10.36 42.48
N LEU A 31 26.43 -9.78 42.43
CA LEU A 31 26.81 -8.85 41.36
C LEU A 31 27.00 -9.59 40.03
N SER A 32 27.66 -10.74 40.05
CA SER A 32 27.90 -11.55 38.85
C SER A 32 26.60 -12.08 38.23
N SER A 33 25.64 -12.50 39.07
CA SER A 33 24.31 -12.93 38.61
C SER A 33 23.54 -11.78 37.92
N GLY A 34 23.65 -10.55 38.42
CA GLY A 34 23.01 -9.39 37.80
C GLY A 34 23.59 -9.06 36.43
N ILE A 35 24.92 -9.08 36.31
CA ILE A 35 25.62 -8.88 35.02
C ILE A 35 25.22 -9.98 34.03
N PHE A 36 25.18 -11.23 34.49
CA PHE A 36 24.77 -12.36 33.66
C PHE A 36 23.33 -12.19 33.14
N MET A 37 22.39 -11.82 34.01
CA MET A 37 20.99 -11.58 33.61
C MET A 37 20.87 -10.43 32.59
N MET A 38 21.64 -9.35 32.75
CA MET A 38 21.66 -8.24 31.81
C MET A 38 22.23 -8.64 30.44
N VAL A 39 23.33 -9.40 30.42
CA VAL A 39 23.94 -9.91 29.18
C VAL A 39 23.02 -10.90 28.48
N CYS A 40 22.39 -11.82 29.22
CA CYS A 40 21.40 -12.74 28.68
C CYS A 40 20.20 -11.99 28.08
N SER A 41 19.67 -10.98 28.77
CA SER A 41 18.59 -10.14 28.25
C SER A 41 18.98 -9.44 26.96
N TYR A 42 20.15 -8.80 26.93
CA TYR A 42 20.68 -8.14 25.74
C TYR A 42 20.90 -9.13 24.58
N ALA A 43 21.46 -10.29 24.86
CA ALA A 43 21.67 -11.35 23.87
C ALA A 43 20.34 -11.87 23.32
N ILE A 44 19.34 -12.10 24.18
CA ILE A 44 17.99 -12.52 23.76
C ILE A 44 17.40 -11.45 22.83
N ILE A 45 17.43 -10.17 23.23
CA ILE A 45 16.90 -9.05 22.41
C ILE A 45 17.63 -8.98 21.06
N HIS A 46 18.96 -9.06 21.05
CA HIS A 46 19.77 -8.97 19.84
C HIS A 46 19.55 -10.17 18.92
N LEU A 47 19.44 -11.39 19.47
CA LEU A 47 19.12 -12.60 18.70
C LEU A 47 17.72 -12.50 18.09
N TYR A 48 16.73 -12.03 18.86
CA TYR A 48 15.35 -11.86 18.39
C TYR A 48 15.20 -10.78 17.31
N HIS A 49 15.91 -9.66 17.45
CA HIS A 49 15.85 -8.57 16.49
C HIS A 49 16.53 -8.91 15.16
N PHE A 50 17.57 -9.74 15.19
CA PHE A 50 18.34 -10.08 13.99
C PHE A 50 17.58 -11.02 13.04
N ASP A 51 16.79 -11.94 13.57
CA ASP A 51 15.95 -12.84 12.75
C ASP A 51 14.82 -12.08 12.01
N ARG A 52 14.31 -11.00 12.60
CA ARG A 52 13.28 -10.14 12.00
C ARG A 52 13.78 -9.36 10.79
N LEU A 53 15.05 -8.94 10.78
CA LEU A 53 15.65 -8.18 9.68
C LEU A 53 16.03 -9.06 8.48
N ARG A 54 16.35 -10.35 8.70
CA ARG A 54 16.61 -11.31 7.60
C ARG A 54 15.33 -11.76 6.90
N GLN A 55 14.20 -11.87 7.60
CA GLN A 55 12.92 -12.27 7.00
C GLN A 55 12.38 -11.25 5.99
N LEU A 56 12.67 -9.95 6.18
CA LEU A 56 12.28 -8.87 5.28
C LEU A 56 12.82 -9.04 3.85
N HIS A 57 13.97 -9.69 3.68
CA HIS A 57 14.60 -9.91 2.37
C HIS A 57 14.17 -11.22 1.68
N SER A 58 13.44 -12.09 2.37
CA SER A 58 12.97 -13.38 1.85
C SER A 58 11.51 -13.36 1.37
N ILE A 59 10.66 -12.54 2.01
CA ILE A 59 9.25 -12.38 1.63
C ILE A 59 9.10 -11.63 0.30
N LEU A 60 9.97 -10.64 0.04
CA LEU A 60 9.96 -9.90 -1.23
C LEU A 60 10.27 -10.80 -2.45
N ARG A 61 10.90 -11.96 -2.24
CA ARG A 61 11.30 -12.89 -3.32
C ARG A 61 10.33 -14.05 -3.53
N ASN A 62 9.55 -14.42 -2.51
CA ASN A 62 8.63 -15.56 -2.58
C ASN A 62 7.22 -15.20 -3.10
N ILE A 63 6.85 -13.92 -3.14
CA ILE A 63 5.59 -13.48 -3.78
C ILE A 63 5.59 -13.72 -5.30
N THR A 64 6.76 -13.89 -5.92
CA THR A 64 6.87 -14.20 -7.36
C THR A 64 6.87 -15.71 -7.67
N LYS A 65 7.03 -16.61 -6.68
CA LYS A 65 7.29 -18.04 -6.95
C LYS A 65 6.34 -19.09 -6.36
N LYS A 66 5.25 -18.68 -5.71
CA LYS A 66 4.05 -19.54 -5.50
C LYS A 66 4.36 -20.96 -4.99
N ASP A 67 5.22 -21.10 -3.98
CA ASP A 67 5.44 -22.37 -3.29
C ASP A 67 5.51 -22.12 -1.78
N PHE A 68 4.53 -22.69 -1.05
CA PHE A 68 4.33 -22.51 0.38
C PHE A 68 4.52 -23.85 1.06
N GLY A 69 5.78 -24.23 1.28
CA GLY A 69 6.14 -25.27 2.23
C GLY A 69 6.09 -24.73 3.65
N GLU A 70 5.25 -25.36 4.48
CA GLU A 70 5.13 -25.28 5.94
C GLU A 70 6.03 -24.26 6.66
N TYR A 71 5.44 -23.14 7.12
CA TYR A 71 6.06 -22.32 8.16
C TYR A 71 5.14 -22.25 9.38
N ASN A 72 5.59 -22.93 10.43
CA ASN A 72 4.87 -23.20 11.66
C ASN A 72 4.60 -21.93 12.47
N ALA A 73 3.32 -21.72 12.75
CA ALA A 73 2.79 -20.65 13.57
C ALA A 73 3.11 -20.86 15.05
N ARG A 74 4.05 -20.10 15.59
CA ARG A 74 4.07 -19.83 17.03
C ARG A 74 4.73 -18.49 17.34
N GLN A 75 3.87 -17.55 17.74
CA GLN A 75 4.15 -16.32 18.47
C GLN A 75 4.91 -15.22 17.71
N ILE A 76 4.32 -14.03 17.64
CA ILE A 76 4.88 -12.71 18.03
C ILE A 76 4.01 -11.64 17.33
N HIS A 77 2.92 -11.20 17.98
CA HIS A 77 2.33 -9.86 17.81
C HIS A 77 2.14 -9.35 16.35
N ARG A 78 1.50 -10.19 15.51
CA ARG A 78 1.37 -10.03 14.04
C ARG A 78 0.09 -9.36 13.57
N ASP A 79 -0.86 -9.04 14.45
CA ASP A 79 -2.22 -8.78 13.97
C ASP A 79 -2.40 -7.36 13.39
N GLU A 80 -1.78 -6.34 13.98
CA GLU A 80 -1.97 -4.96 13.52
C GLU A 80 -1.22 -4.67 12.22
N LEU A 81 0.06 -5.08 12.12
CA LEU A 81 0.87 -4.83 10.92
C LEU A 81 0.36 -5.61 9.70
N ASP A 82 -0.01 -6.89 9.87
CA ASP A 82 -0.58 -7.67 8.77
C ASP A 82 -1.96 -7.12 8.35
N SER A 83 -2.75 -6.59 9.29
CA SER A 83 -4.03 -5.93 8.95
C SER A 83 -3.83 -4.63 8.16
N LEU A 84 -2.82 -3.83 8.48
CA LEU A 84 -2.48 -2.60 7.74
C LEU A 84 -1.97 -2.91 6.34
N LEU A 85 -1.10 -3.91 6.20
CA LEU A 85 -0.62 -4.37 4.89
C LEU A 85 -1.76 -4.90 4.03
N MET A 86 -2.69 -5.67 4.60
CA MET A 86 -3.87 -6.16 3.90
C MET A 86 -4.81 -5.02 3.49
N GLN A 87 -5.00 -4.00 4.34
CA GLN A 87 -5.77 -2.80 4.02
C GLN A 87 -5.14 -2.01 2.88
N ALA A 88 -3.82 -1.76 2.95
CA ALA A 88 -3.09 -1.07 1.89
C ALA A 88 -3.15 -1.83 0.56
N LYS A 89 -3.01 -3.17 0.58
CA LYS A 89 -3.15 -4.01 -0.61
C LYS A 89 -4.55 -3.91 -1.23
N ARG A 90 -5.60 -4.02 -0.42
CA ARG A 90 -6.99 -3.91 -0.89
C ARG A 90 -7.31 -2.51 -1.42
N ALA A 91 -6.78 -1.48 -0.79
CA ALA A 91 -6.91 -0.10 -1.26
C ALA A 91 -6.23 0.06 -2.62
N SER A 92 -5.01 -0.46 -2.78
CA SER A 92 -4.29 -0.47 -4.07
C SER A 92 -5.09 -1.19 -5.16
N GLU A 93 -5.59 -2.40 -4.90
CA GLU A 93 -6.40 -3.18 -5.85
C GLU A 93 -7.72 -2.46 -6.21
N THR A 94 -8.31 -1.73 -5.28
CA THR A 94 -9.52 -0.96 -5.53
C THR A 94 -9.22 0.30 -6.33
N MET A 95 -8.12 0.98 -6.02
CA MET A 95 -7.68 2.16 -6.75
C MET A 95 -7.29 1.82 -8.20
N GLU A 96 -6.60 0.71 -8.43
CA GLU A 96 -6.31 0.22 -9.78
C GLU A 96 -7.58 -0.07 -10.59
N ARG A 97 -8.59 -0.68 -9.97
CA ARG A 97 -9.88 -0.93 -10.62
C ARG A 97 -10.61 0.36 -10.95
N GLU A 98 -10.59 1.34 -10.07
CA GLU A 98 -11.21 2.64 -10.32
C GLU A 98 -10.48 3.43 -11.40
N ILE A 99 -9.14 3.42 -11.42
CA ILE A 99 -8.36 4.03 -12.51
C ILE A 99 -8.71 3.37 -13.85
N ALA A 100 -8.78 2.03 -13.89
CA ALA A 100 -9.16 1.31 -15.10
C ALA A 100 -10.60 1.66 -15.55
N ARG A 101 -11.53 1.82 -14.61
CA ARG A 101 -12.91 2.24 -14.89
C ARG A 101 -12.97 3.67 -15.43
N LEU A 102 -12.28 4.62 -14.81
CA LEU A 102 -12.22 6.01 -15.24
C LEU A 102 -11.63 6.12 -16.65
N ASN A 103 -10.54 5.40 -16.93
CA ASN A 103 -9.95 5.36 -18.27
C ASN A 103 -10.92 4.82 -19.33
N ARG A 104 -11.70 3.78 -19.01
CA ARG A 104 -12.74 3.27 -19.92
C ARG A 104 -13.83 4.31 -20.18
N ILE A 105 -14.29 5.00 -19.14
CA ILE A 105 -15.30 6.07 -19.27
C ILE A 105 -14.75 7.23 -20.10
N GLU A 106 -13.50 7.64 -19.87
CA GLU A 106 -12.86 8.70 -20.63
C GLU A 106 -12.71 8.34 -22.11
N ASN A 107 -12.29 7.11 -22.40
CA ASN A 107 -12.17 6.62 -23.77
C ASN A 107 -13.53 6.56 -24.46
N TYR A 108 -14.54 6.01 -23.80
CA TYR A 108 -15.91 5.99 -24.31
C TYR A 108 -16.42 7.41 -24.58
N ARG A 109 -16.17 8.36 -23.67
CA ARG A 109 -16.55 9.76 -23.86
C ARG A 109 -15.85 10.39 -25.08
N LYS A 110 -14.56 10.10 -25.29
CA LYS A 110 -13.80 10.60 -26.45
C LYS A 110 -14.35 10.04 -27.76
N GLU A 111 -14.60 8.74 -27.80
CA GLU A 111 -15.18 8.04 -28.95
C GLU A 111 -16.57 8.60 -29.26
N PHE A 112 -17.45 8.67 -28.26
CA PHE A 112 -18.80 9.23 -28.39
C PHE A 112 -18.80 10.67 -28.91
N ILE A 113 -17.97 11.56 -28.34
CA ILE A 113 -17.87 12.94 -28.82
C ILE A 113 -17.33 12.98 -30.25
N GLY A 114 -16.36 12.13 -30.58
CA GLY A 114 -15.82 12.00 -31.94
C GLY A 114 -16.91 11.61 -32.94
N ASP A 115 -17.64 10.54 -32.63
CA ASP A 115 -18.70 10.00 -33.48
C ASP A 115 -19.84 11.00 -33.67
N MET A 116 -20.34 11.58 -32.58
CA MET A 116 -21.34 12.66 -32.67
C MET A 116 -20.83 13.83 -33.51
N SER A 117 -19.58 14.26 -33.31
CA SER A 117 -19.02 15.38 -34.09
C SER A 117 -18.95 15.06 -35.58
N HIS A 118 -18.63 13.81 -35.94
CA HIS A 118 -18.63 13.35 -37.33
C HIS A 118 -20.04 13.31 -37.91
N GLU A 119 -21.00 12.74 -37.20
CA GLU A 119 -22.39 12.60 -37.65
C GLU A 119 -23.12 13.94 -37.74
N LEU A 120 -22.82 14.91 -36.87
CA LEU A 120 -23.39 16.26 -36.89
C LEU A 120 -22.77 17.14 -38.00
N LYS A 121 -21.48 16.97 -38.31
CA LYS A 121 -20.76 17.79 -39.29
C LYS A 121 -21.39 17.73 -40.68
N THR A 122 -21.79 16.54 -41.13
CA THR A 122 -22.36 16.31 -42.46
C THR A 122 -23.69 17.06 -42.70
N PRO A 123 -24.74 16.89 -41.87
CA PRO A 123 -25.99 17.62 -42.03
C PRO A 123 -25.82 19.13 -41.83
N ILE A 124 -24.93 19.59 -40.93
CA ILE A 124 -24.63 21.01 -40.75
C ILE A 124 -24.06 21.62 -42.04
N PHE A 125 -23.05 21.00 -42.65
CA PHE A 125 -22.49 21.50 -43.90
C PHE A 125 -23.48 21.44 -45.06
N ALA A 126 -24.36 20.42 -45.11
CA ALA A 126 -25.42 20.35 -46.11
C ALA A 126 -26.43 21.51 -45.96
N ILE A 127 -26.86 21.80 -44.73
CA ILE A 127 -27.72 22.95 -44.42
C ILE A 127 -27.05 24.24 -44.86
N GLN A 128 -25.79 24.44 -44.46
CA GLN A 128 -25.02 25.63 -44.83
C GLN A 128 -24.96 25.80 -46.35
N GLY A 129 -24.57 24.76 -47.11
CA GLY A 129 -24.47 24.83 -48.57
C GLY A 129 -25.81 25.12 -49.26
N PHE A 130 -26.92 24.57 -48.76
CA PHE A 130 -28.24 24.90 -49.29
C PHE A 130 -28.65 26.34 -49.00
N VAL A 131 -28.37 26.84 -47.80
CA VAL A 131 -28.64 28.23 -47.43
C VAL A 131 -27.78 29.19 -48.25
N GLU A 132 -26.48 28.92 -48.41
CA GLU A 132 -25.59 29.71 -49.27
C GLU A 132 -26.07 29.74 -50.72
N THR A 133 -26.49 28.59 -51.27
CA THR A 133 -27.03 28.54 -52.64
C THR A 133 -28.29 29.37 -52.79
N LEU A 134 -29.20 29.32 -51.80
CA LEU A 134 -30.41 30.16 -51.79
C LEU A 134 -30.04 31.65 -51.77
N LEU A 135 -29.10 32.05 -50.90
CA LEU A 135 -28.63 33.43 -50.79
C LEU A 135 -27.95 33.93 -52.07
N ASN A 136 -27.23 33.05 -52.79
CA ASN A 136 -26.55 33.34 -54.05
C ASN A 136 -27.50 33.40 -55.27
N GLY A 137 -28.79 33.63 -55.06
CA GLY A 137 -29.78 33.89 -56.10
C GLY A 137 -30.77 32.77 -56.37
N ALA A 138 -30.54 31.55 -55.86
CA ALA A 138 -31.50 30.46 -56.04
C ALA A 138 -32.82 30.68 -55.29
N MET A 139 -32.86 31.61 -54.32
CA MET A 139 -34.11 32.04 -53.67
C MET A 139 -35.14 32.62 -54.66
N ASN A 140 -34.66 33.26 -55.73
CA ASN A 140 -35.50 33.88 -56.75
C ASN A 140 -35.95 32.90 -57.86
N ASP A 141 -35.45 31.67 -57.86
CA ASP A 141 -35.88 30.63 -58.81
C ASP A 141 -36.96 29.74 -58.15
N PRO A 142 -38.23 29.85 -58.59
CA PRO A 142 -39.34 29.08 -58.02
C PRO A 142 -39.20 27.56 -58.19
N LYS A 143 -38.34 27.09 -59.12
CA LYS A 143 -38.14 25.66 -59.38
C LYS A 143 -37.26 25.00 -58.32
N VAL A 144 -36.28 25.73 -57.78
CA VAL A 144 -35.29 25.18 -56.83
C VAL A 144 -35.44 25.70 -55.41
N ASN A 145 -36.03 26.88 -55.19
CA ASN A 145 -36.10 27.49 -53.86
C ASN A 145 -36.81 26.60 -52.81
N LYS A 146 -37.99 26.05 -53.14
CA LYS A 146 -38.75 25.14 -52.27
C LYS A 146 -38.02 23.81 -52.06
N GLN A 147 -37.33 23.33 -53.10
CA GLN A 147 -36.57 22.08 -53.01
C GLN A 147 -35.42 22.21 -52.02
N PHE A 148 -34.67 23.31 -52.08
CA PHE A 148 -33.55 23.57 -51.18
C PHE A 148 -34.03 23.79 -49.75
N LEU A 149 -35.11 24.55 -49.53
CA LEU A 149 -35.72 24.70 -48.21
C LEU A 149 -36.19 23.37 -47.62
N SER A 150 -36.81 22.50 -48.42
CA SER A 150 -37.23 21.16 -47.98
C SER A 150 -36.03 20.28 -47.63
N ARG A 151 -34.95 20.33 -48.41
CA ARG A 151 -33.71 19.60 -48.10
C ARG A 151 -33.03 20.13 -46.84
N THR A 152 -33.03 21.43 -46.61
CA THR A 152 -32.56 22.04 -45.38
C THR A 152 -33.35 21.52 -44.19
N MET A 153 -34.68 21.57 -44.23
CA MET A 153 -35.54 21.06 -43.16
C MET A 153 -35.27 19.58 -42.86
N LYS A 154 -35.16 18.76 -43.91
CA LYS A 154 -34.86 17.33 -43.74
C LYS A 154 -33.51 17.06 -43.04
N ASN A 155 -32.50 17.93 -43.24
CA ASN A 155 -31.23 17.80 -42.53
C ASN A 155 -31.31 18.32 -41.08
N VAL A 156 -32.17 19.31 -40.81
CA VAL A 156 -32.48 19.74 -39.44
C VAL A 156 -33.19 18.60 -38.69
N ASP A 157 -34.16 17.94 -39.30
CA ASP A 157 -34.85 16.78 -38.71
C ASP A 157 -33.86 15.64 -38.39
N ARG A 158 -32.89 15.41 -39.27
CA ARG A 158 -31.80 14.45 -39.02
C ARG A 158 -30.94 14.83 -37.82
N LEU A 159 -30.63 16.11 -37.63
CA LEU A 159 -29.89 16.58 -36.46
C LEU A 159 -30.67 16.34 -35.16
N ILE A 160 -31.99 16.55 -35.18
CA ILE A 160 -32.83 16.33 -33.99
C ILE A 160 -32.86 14.86 -33.56
N VAL A 161 -32.79 13.91 -34.50
CA VAL A 161 -32.78 12.47 -34.20
C VAL A 161 -31.44 12.02 -33.59
N LEU A 162 -30.36 12.76 -33.82
CA LEU A 162 -29.00 12.44 -33.35
C LEU A 162 -28.72 12.93 -31.92
N ILE A 163 -29.60 13.74 -31.33
CA ILE A 163 -29.44 14.40 -30.02
C ILE A 163 -30.43 13.78 -29.03
#